data_AF-A0A1C3NPB4-F1
#
_entry.id   AF-A0A1C3NPB4-F1
#
_cell.length_a   1.000
_cell.length_b   1.000
_cell.length_c   1.000
_cell.angle_alpha   90.00
_cell.angle_beta   90.00
_cell.angle_gamma   90.00
#
_symmetry.space_group_name_H-M   'P 1'
#
loop_
_entity.id
_entity.type
_entity.pdbx_description
1 polymer ?
#
loop_
_entity_poly.entity_id
_entity_poly.type
_entity_poly.pdbx_seq_one_letter_code
_entity_poly.pdbx_strand_id
1 'polypeptide(L)'
;MRLSRGDDEVFRLMDAQEEIVRMRNQQYEDEDVIGVAMSGRAHNCEELSRLAMYFLQDRGHAARTGHFGQSHGVAMIGAPSGELPADMTQWDSEIYICDPWCNIACRANDYPHQFVEKMHKWERDGKQIAYTASGFTAPTDRNWIDAVLRGKKIAY
;
A
#
# COMPACT_ATOMS: atom_id res chain seq x y z
N MET A 1 27.03 -11.20 23.44
CA MET A 1 27.18 -9.93 22.72
C MET A 1 25.78 -9.35 22.55
N ARG A 2 25.48 -8.15 23.06
CA ARG A 2 24.16 -7.51 22.88
C ARG A 2 24.16 -6.83 21.51
N LEU A 3 23.21 -7.18 20.65
CA LEU A 3 22.98 -6.47 19.39
C LEU A 3 22.61 -5.01 19.69
N SER A 4 23.07 -4.09 18.85
CA SER A 4 22.64 -2.69 18.95
C SER A 4 21.21 -2.56 18.42
N ARG A 5 20.52 -1.49 18.80
CA ARG A 5 19.17 -1.19 18.26
C ARG A 5 19.15 -1.07 16.73
N GLY A 6 20.29 -0.73 16.11
CA GLY A 6 20.44 -0.70 14.66
C GLY A 6 20.52 -2.11 14.06
N ASP A 7 21.24 -3.03 14.71
CA ASP A 7 21.36 -4.41 14.25
C ASP A 7 20.00 -5.13 14.33
N ASP A 8 19.25 -4.92 15.43
CA ASP A 8 17.90 -5.48 15.59
C ASP A 8 16.93 -5.01 14.50
N GLU A 9 17.01 -3.74 14.09
CA GLU A 9 16.17 -3.19 13.01
C GLU A 9 16.56 -3.78 11.65
N VAL A 10 17.85 -3.99 11.39
CA VAL A 10 18.31 -4.65 10.16
C VAL A 10 17.76 -6.07 10.09
N PHE A 11 17.85 -6.86 11.16
CA PHE A 11 17.27 -8.20 11.19
C PHE A 11 15.76 -8.18 11.00
N ARG A 12 15.03 -7.26 11.66
CA ARG A 12 13.58 -7.13 11.48
C ARG A 12 13.21 -6.83 10.03
N LEU A 13 13.97 -5.99 9.34
CA LEU A 13 13.75 -5.66 7.92
C LEU A 13 14.08 -6.84 7.01
N MET A 14 15.15 -7.59 7.31
CA MET A 14 15.51 -8.81 6.57
C MET A 14 14.43 -9.89 6.70
N ASP A 15 13.98 -10.18 7.93
CA ASP A 15 12.92 -11.16 8.19
C ASP A 15 11.62 -10.79 7.48
N ALA A 16 11.26 -9.49 7.50
CA ALA A 16 10.10 -8.98 6.79
C ALA A 16 10.25 -9.18 5.28
N GLN A 17 11.43 -8.87 4.71
CA GLN A 17 11.69 -9.04 3.29
C GLN A 17 11.67 -10.51 2.87
N GLU A 18 12.26 -11.41 3.65
CA GLU A 18 12.21 -12.86 3.42
C GLU A 18 10.77 -13.37 3.44
N GLU A 19 9.94 -12.87 4.36
CA GLU A 19 8.53 -13.23 4.41
C GLU A 19 7.74 -12.74 3.19
N ILE A 20 8.02 -11.52 2.68
CA ILE A 20 7.43 -11.03 1.42
C ILE A 20 7.82 -11.93 0.25
N VAL A 21 9.10 -12.31 0.15
CA VAL A 21 9.60 -13.19 -0.93
C VAL A 21 8.95 -14.57 -0.82
N ARG A 22 8.88 -15.14 0.39
CA ARG A 22 8.22 -16.41 0.65
C ARG A 22 6.76 -16.37 0.20
N MET A 23 6.00 -15.36 0.63
CA MET A 23 4.59 -15.21 0.23
C MET A 23 4.45 -15.13 -1.28
N ARG A 24 5.23 -14.30 -1.96
CA ARG A 24 5.12 -14.12 -3.41
C ARG A 24 5.46 -15.38 -4.20
N ASN A 25 6.44 -16.16 -3.74
CA ASN A 25 6.74 -17.47 -4.33
C ASN A 25 5.57 -18.45 -4.12
N GLN A 26 5.03 -18.53 -2.91
CA GLN A 26 3.92 -19.43 -2.61
C GLN A 26 2.64 -19.05 -3.37
N GLN A 27 2.35 -17.76 -3.54
CA GLN A 27 1.21 -17.29 -4.34
C GLN A 27 1.29 -17.77 -5.80
N TYR A 28 2.50 -17.88 -6.35
CA TYR A 28 2.71 -18.41 -7.70
C TYR A 28 2.47 -19.92 -7.80
N GLU A 29 2.76 -20.66 -6.72
CA GLU A 29 2.61 -22.12 -6.68
C GLU A 29 1.18 -22.56 -6.36
N ASP A 30 0.55 -21.94 -5.37
CA ASP A 30 -0.75 -22.37 -4.83
C ASP A 30 -1.95 -21.71 -5.53
N GLU A 31 -1.72 -20.63 -6.29
CA GLU A 31 -2.74 -19.72 -6.84
C GLU A 31 -3.72 -19.11 -5.79
N ASP A 32 -3.54 -19.38 -4.49
CA ASP A 32 -4.31 -18.82 -3.38
C ASP A 32 -3.67 -17.54 -2.83
N VAL A 33 -3.90 -16.44 -3.54
CA VAL A 33 -3.34 -15.13 -3.18
C VAL A 33 -3.78 -14.66 -1.79
N ILE A 34 -5.04 -14.92 -1.41
CA ILE A 34 -5.63 -14.43 -0.16
C ILE A 34 -5.18 -15.27 1.03
N GLY A 35 -5.26 -16.60 0.95
CA GLY A 35 -4.83 -17.47 2.03
C GLY A 35 -3.35 -17.29 2.38
N VAL A 36 -2.50 -17.18 1.35
CA VAL A 36 -1.08 -16.88 1.54
C VAL A 36 -0.89 -15.54 2.26
N ALA A 37 -1.57 -14.49 1.81
CA ALA A 37 -1.48 -13.18 2.45
C ALA A 37 -2.01 -13.21 3.91
N MET A 38 -3.09 -13.94 4.20
CA MET A 38 -3.61 -14.09 5.58
C MET A 38 -2.61 -14.77 6.52
N SER A 39 -1.83 -15.71 6.00
CA SER A 39 -0.80 -16.44 6.77
C SER A 39 0.52 -15.66 6.93
N GLY A 40 0.66 -14.54 6.22
CA GLY A 40 1.88 -13.74 6.18
C GLY A 40 2.22 -13.07 7.51
N ARG A 41 3.52 -12.97 7.82
CA ARG A 41 4.02 -12.24 9.01
C ARG A 41 4.49 -10.80 8.72
N ALA A 42 4.56 -10.41 7.45
CA ALA A 42 4.89 -9.06 6.99
C ALA A 42 4.26 -8.83 5.63
N HIS A 43 3.93 -7.58 5.28
CA HIS A 43 3.20 -7.26 4.05
C HIS A 43 3.63 -5.92 3.47
N ASN A 44 3.56 -5.80 2.14
CA ASN A 44 3.63 -4.51 1.45
C ASN A 44 2.21 -4.05 1.06
N CYS A 45 2.11 -2.90 0.40
CA CYS A 45 0.85 -2.33 -0.04
C CYS A 45 0.04 -3.28 -0.94
N GLU A 46 0.70 -4.12 -1.72
CA GLU A 46 0.07 -5.07 -2.63
C GLU A 46 -0.70 -6.18 -1.89
N GLU A 47 -0.07 -6.83 -0.92
CA GLU A 47 -0.72 -7.88 -0.14
C GLU A 47 -1.78 -7.27 0.80
N LEU A 48 -1.51 -6.12 1.42
CA LEU A 48 -2.46 -5.44 2.30
C LEU A 48 -3.71 -4.94 1.56
N SER A 49 -3.57 -4.42 0.35
CA SER A 49 -4.71 -3.96 -0.45
C SER A 49 -5.62 -5.12 -0.86
N ARG A 50 -5.06 -6.29 -1.21
CA ARG A 50 -5.85 -7.49 -1.50
C ARG A 50 -6.59 -8.02 -0.27
N LEU A 51 -5.94 -8.05 0.89
CA LEU A 51 -6.59 -8.44 2.14
C LEU A 51 -7.72 -7.47 2.50
N ALA A 52 -7.50 -6.16 2.36
CA ALA A 52 -8.53 -5.17 2.59
C ALA A 52 -9.71 -5.33 1.62
N MET A 53 -9.45 -5.50 0.32
CA MET A 53 -10.49 -5.78 -0.68
C MET A 53 -11.31 -7.01 -0.30
N TYR A 54 -10.65 -8.14 0.02
CA TYR A 54 -11.31 -9.38 0.41
C TYR A 54 -12.26 -9.17 1.61
N PHE A 55 -11.77 -8.53 2.67
CA PHE A 55 -12.57 -8.27 3.87
C PHE A 55 -13.71 -7.26 3.64
N LEU A 56 -13.56 -6.34 2.70
CA LEU A 56 -14.62 -5.42 2.31
C LEU A 56 -15.70 -6.13 1.51
N GLN A 57 -15.30 -7.02 0.59
CA GLN A 57 -16.23 -7.85 -0.20
C GLN A 57 -17.00 -8.84 0.69
N ASP A 58 -16.33 -9.47 1.65
CA ASP A 58 -16.95 -10.35 2.66
C ASP A 58 -18.04 -9.62 3.48
N ARG A 59 -17.89 -8.30 3.65
CA ARG A 59 -18.87 -7.42 4.30
C ARG A 59 -19.95 -6.87 3.35
N GLY A 60 -19.98 -7.33 2.10
CA GLY A 60 -20.99 -6.95 1.10
C GLY A 60 -20.71 -5.63 0.39
N HIS A 61 -19.50 -5.07 0.49
CA HIS A 61 -19.13 -3.88 -0.25
C HIS A 61 -18.66 -4.22 -1.66
N ALA A 62 -19.03 -3.38 -2.64
CA ALA A 62 -18.47 -3.42 -3.98
C ALA A 62 -17.03 -2.87 -3.94
N ALA A 63 -16.07 -3.72 -3.56
CA ALA A 63 -14.68 -3.36 -3.39
C ALA A 63 -13.76 -3.97 -4.46
N ARG A 64 -12.67 -3.25 -4.76
CA ARG A 64 -11.65 -3.55 -5.77
C ARG A 64 -10.27 -3.23 -5.23
N THR A 65 -9.22 -3.81 -5.82
CA THR A 65 -7.87 -3.27 -5.63
C THR A 65 -7.64 -2.09 -6.58
N GLY A 66 -6.91 -1.09 -6.11
CA GLY A 66 -6.48 0.08 -6.87
C GLY A 66 -4.97 0.14 -6.95
N HIS A 67 -4.43 0.38 -8.14
CA HIS A 67 -3.01 0.65 -8.38
C HIS A 67 -2.83 2.13 -8.68
N PHE A 68 -2.06 2.81 -7.83
CA PHE A 68 -1.72 4.22 -7.97
C PHE A 68 -0.27 4.34 -8.47
N GLY A 69 -0.15 4.80 -9.72
CA GLY A 69 1.12 4.88 -10.43
C GLY A 69 1.69 3.49 -10.74
N GLN A 70 2.98 3.32 -10.49
CA GLN A 70 3.64 2.00 -10.50
C GLN A 70 3.98 1.54 -9.09
N SER A 71 3.53 2.27 -8.07
CA SER A 71 4.27 2.33 -6.81
C SER A 71 3.44 1.94 -5.59
N HIS A 72 2.11 2.01 -5.66
CA HIS A 72 1.28 1.88 -4.47
C HIS A 72 -0.06 1.18 -4.74
N GLY A 73 -0.40 0.23 -3.87
CA GLY A 73 -1.65 -0.53 -3.90
C GLY A 73 -2.59 -0.09 -2.78
N VAL A 74 -3.88 0.03 -3.09
CA VAL A 74 -4.95 0.37 -2.13
C VAL A 74 -6.18 -0.52 -2.38
N ALA A 75 -7.09 -0.60 -1.42
CA ALA A 75 -8.45 -1.08 -1.68
C ALA A 75 -9.39 0.11 -1.91
N MET A 76 -10.38 -0.08 -2.79
CA MET A 76 -11.34 0.95 -3.18
C MET A 76 -12.75 0.41 -3.07
N ILE A 77 -13.68 1.19 -2.52
CA ILE A 77 -15.13 0.87 -2.50
C ILE A 77 -15.83 1.77 -3.50
N GLY A 78 -16.77 1.23 -4.29
CA GLY A 78 -17.63 2.00 -5.19
C GLY A 78 -16.98 2.40 -6.51
N ALA A 79 -15.68 2.12 -6.71
CA ALA A 79 -14.98 2.47 -7.93
C ALA A 79 -15.37 1.58 -9.12
N PRO A 80 -15.55 2.15 -10.34
CA PRO A 80 -15.65 1.35 -11.55
C PRO A 80 -14.33 0.60 -11.80
N SER A 81 -14.40 -0.55 -12.46
CA SER A 81 -13.21 -1.27 -12.93
C SER A 81 -12.60 -0.51 -14.13
N GLY A 82 -11.27 -0.53 -14.24
CA GLY A 82 -10.52 0.13 -15.29
C GLY A 82 -9.79 1.39 -14.84
N GLU A 83 -9.43 2.23 -15.82
CA GLU A 83 -8.68 3.46 -15.60
C GLU A 83 -9.58 4.57 -15.07
N LEU A 84 -9.12 5.25 -14.02
CA LEU A 84 -9.74 6.44 -13.45
C LEU A 84 -8.88 7.69 -13.70
N PRO A 85 -9.47 8.90 -13.72
CA PRO A 85 -8.71 10.14 -13.81
C PRO A 85 -7.63 10.24 -12.72
N ALA A 86 -6.42 10.71 -13.07
CA ALA A 86 -5.32 10.79 -12.10
C ALA A 86 -5.63 11.72 -10.91
N ASP A 87 -6.35 12.81 -11.17
CA ASP A 87 -6.83 13.73 -10.14
C ASP A 87 -8.06 13.14 -9.42
N MET A 88 -7.86 12.78 -8.16
CA MET A 88 -8.89 12.18 -7.30
C MET A 88 -9.85 13.21 -6.72
N THR A 89 -9.54 14.52 -6.77
CA THR A 89 -10.33 15.55 -6.09
C THR A 89 -11.74 15.70 -6.67
N GLN A 90 -11.94 15.30 -7.92
CA GLN A 90 -13.22 15.35 -8.64
C GLN A 90 -13.85 13.97 -8.87
N TRP A 91 -13.34 12.92 -8.21
CA TRP A 91 -13.98 11.61 -8.29
C TRP A 91 -15.36 11.62 -7.64
N ASP A 92 -16.18 10.64 -8.02
CA ASP A 92 -17.48 10.41 -7.40
C ASP A 92 -17.32 10.32 -5.88
N SER A 93 -18.17 11.05 -5.14
CA SER A 93 -18.10 11.15 -3.69
C SER A 93 -18.35 9.83 -2.99
N GLU A 94 -19.00 8.87 -3.65
CA GLU A 94 -19.26 7.53 -3.12
C GLU A 94 -18.09 6.56 -3.31
N ILE A 95 -16.95 7.03 -3.84
CA ILE A 95 -15.71 6.26 -3.87
C ILE A 95 -14.92 6.48 -2.57
N TYR A 96 -14.59 5.37 -1.90
CA TYR A 96 -13.78 5.37 -0.68
C TYR A 96 -12.47 4.63 -0.91
N ILE A 97 -11.41 5.09 -0.26
CA ILE A 97 -10.09 4.44 -0.24
C ILE A 97 -9.87 3.81 1.12
N CYS A 98 -9.39 2.58 1.13
CA CYS A 98 -8.84 1.88 2.28
C CYS A 98 -7.39 1.51 1.95
N ASP A 99 -6.44 2.16 2.61
CA ASP A 99 -5.01 1.92 2.49
C ASP A 99 -4.45 1.48 3.86
N PRO A 100 -4.37 0.16 4.10
CA PRO A 100 -3.83 -0.34 5.36
C PRO A 100 -2.33 -0.10 5.51
N TRP A 101 -1.57 0.05 4.41
CA TRP A 101 -0.13 0.27 4.46
C TRP A 101 0.20 1.67 5.00
N CYS A 102 -0.51 2.70 4.53
CA CYS A 102 -0.45 4.03 5.15
C CYS A 102 -1.27 4.14 6.43
N ASN A 103 -2.16 3.19 6.71
CA ASN A 103 -3.22 3.31 7.72
C ASN A 103 -4.09 4.56 7.48
N ILE A 104 -4.76 4.59 6.33
CA ILE A 104 -5.68 5.64 5.86
C ILE A 104 -6.99 4.97 5.42
N ALA A 105 -8.13 5.54 5.84
CA ALA A 105 -9.45 5.19 5.33
C ALA A 105 -10.27 6.48 5.18
N CYS A 106 -10.65 6.84 3.96
CA CYS A 106 -11.28 8.13 3.66
C CYS A 106 -12.06 8.10 2.34
N ARG A 107 -12.78 9.19 2.04
CA ARG A 107 -13.28 9.41 0.68
C ARG A 107 -12.10 9.58 -0.27
N ALA A 108 -12.26 9.18 -1.53
CA ALA A 108 -11.17 9.28 -2.50
C ALA A 108 -10.70 10.72 -2.71
N ASN A 109 -11.60 11.70 -2.66
CA ASN A 109 -11.27 13.12 -2.82
C ASN A 109 -10.31 13.64 -1.72
N ASP A 110 -10.37 13.06 -0.51
CA ASP A 110 -9.54 13.46 0.64
C ASP A 110 -8.19 12.74 0.67
N TYR A 111 -8.05 11.64 -0.08
CA TYR A 111 -6.88 10.77 -0.04
C TYR A 111 -5.57 11.50 -0.37
N PRO A 112 -5.48 12.39 -1.39
CA PRO A 112 -4.24 13.11 -1.68
C PRO A 112 -3.72 13.92 -0.48
N HIS A 113 -4.61 14.59 0.24
CA HIS A 113 -4.23 15.36 1.43
C HIS A 113 -3.74 14.45 2.56
N GLN A 114 -4.53 13.42 2.90
CA GLN A 114 -4.18 12.50 3.99
C GLN A 114 -2.89 11.72 3.72
N PHE A 115 -2.64 11.36 2.46
CA PHE A 115 -1.39 10.70 2.06
C PHE A 115 -0.18 11.61 2.31
N VAL A 116 -0.24 12.89 1.90
CA VAL A 116 0.82 13.87 2.17
C VAL A 116 1.04 14.07 3.66
N GLU A 117 -0.04 14.20 4.45
CA GLU A 117 0.06 14.31 5.91
C GLU A 117 0.73 13.09 6.55
N LYS A 118 0.40 11.88 6.06
CA LYS A 118 1.03 10.63 6.51
C LYS A 118 2.53 10.61 6.21
N MET A 119 2.93 11.01 5.01
CA MET A 119 4.34 11.06 4.62
C MET A 119 5.12 12.04 5.50
N HIS A 120 4.59 13.25 5.74
CA HIS A 120 5.22 14.19 6.66
C HIS A 120 5.32 13.65 8.09
N LYS A 121 4.30 12.92 8.57
CA LYS A 121 4.37 12.26 9.87
C LYS A 121 5.50 11.23 9.91
N TRP A 122 5.58 10.37 8.91
CA TRP A 122 6.61 9.34 8.83
C TRP A 122 8.02 9.91 8.76
N GLU A 123 8.23 10.99 8.01
CA GLU A 123 9.52 11.68 7.99
C GLU A 123 9.90 12.24 9.36
N ARG A 124 8.97 12.90 10.07
CA ARG A 124 9.22 13.37 11.45
C ARG A 124 9.53 12.25 12.42
N ASP A 125 8.94 11.08 12.21
CA ASP A 125 9.19 9.86 13.00
C ASP A 125 10.49 9.14 12.58
N GLY A 126 11.25 9.69 11.61
CA GLY A 126 12.51 9.12 11.14
C GLY A 126 12.37 7.88 10.26
N LYS A 127 11.19 7.65 9.68
CA LYS A 127 10.93 6.53 8.76
C LYS A 127 11.43 6.86 7.35
N GLN A 128 11.68 5.81 6.57
CA GLN A 128 12.08 5.92 5.17
C GLN A 128 11.25 4.98 4.31
N ILE A 129 11.17 5.26 3.01
CA ILE A 129 10.44 4.45 2.03
C ILE A 129 11.43 3.68 1.17
N ALA A 130 11.29 2.36 1.12
CA ALA A 130 12.00 1.51 0.17
C ALA A 130 11.24 1.51 -1.17
N TYR A 131 11.42 2.58 -1.97
CA TYR A 131 10.72 2.77 -3.25
C TYR A 131 11.59 2.42 -4.47
N THR A 132 12.89 2.68 -4.41
CA THR A 132 13.79 2.48 -5.55
C THR A 132 14.70 1.28 -5.31
N ALA A 133 15.15 0.64 -6.40
CA ALA A 133 16.17 -0.41 -6.32
C ALA A 133 17.50 0.08 -5.70
N SER A 134 17.72 1.40 -5.68
CA SER A 134 18.89 2.06 -5.11
C SER A 134 18.81 2.34 -3.62
N GLY A 135 17.68 2.05 -2.94
CA GLY A 135 17.58 2.09 -1.49
C GLY A 135 16.40 2.90 -0.95
N PHE A 136 16.61 3.45 0.25
CA PHE A 136 15.60 4.20 1.00
C PHE A 136 15.56 5.67 0.58
N THR A 137 14.37 6.21 0.38
CA THR A 137 14.11 7.64 0.17
C THR A 137 13.32 8.26 1.32
N ALA A 138 13.34 9.58 1.43
CA ALA A 138 12.53 10.30 2.39
C ALA A 138 11.03 10.12 2.07
N PRO A 139 10.14 9.94 3.06
CA PRO A 139 8.70 9.85 2.80
C PRO A 139 8.12 11.08 2.10
N THR A 140 8.73 12.25 2.28
CA THR A 140 8.31 13.51 1.62
C THR A 140 9.04 13.78 0.31
N ASP A 141 9.85 12.83 -0.17
CA ASP A 141 10.48 12.94 -1.48
C ASP A 141 9.42 13.17 -2.55
N ARG A 142 9.65 14.19 -3.37
CA ARG A 142 8.67 14.65 -4.35
C ARG A 142 8.41 13.59 -5.42
N ASN A 143 9.42 12.84 -5.84
CA ASN A 143 9.24 11.82 -6.85
C ASN A 143 8.39 10.67 -6.32
N TRP A 144 8.56 10.30 -5.06
CA TRP A 144 7.68 9.33 -4.38
C TRP A 144 6.24 9.82 -4.29
N ILE A 145 6.01 11.03 -3.77
CA ILE A 145 4.66 11.59 -3.63
C ILE A 145 3.98 11.73 -5.00
N ASP A 146 4.68 12.29 -5.99
CA ASP A 146 4.13 12.50 -7.33
C ASP A 146 3.88 11.16 -8.05
N ALA A 147 4.70 10.12 -7.81
CA ALA A 147 4.46 8.79 -8.38
C ALA A 147 3.13 8.19 -7.89
N VAL A 148 2.77 8.37 -6.62
CA VAL A 148 1.51 7.89 -6.06
C VAL A 148 0.35 8.80 -6.50
N LEU A 149 0.47 10.12 -6.29
CA LEU A 149 -0.67 11.04 -6.44
C LEU A 149 -0.94 11.46 -7.88
N ARG A 150 0.10 11.65 -8.70
CA ARG A 150 -0.06 12.06 -10.11
C ARG A 150 -0.01 10.89 -11.09
N GLY A 151 0.43 9.71 -10.63
CA GLY A 151 0.44 8.50 -11.43
C GLY A 151 -0.95 8.06 -11.90
N LYS A 152 -0.98 7.20 -12.92
CA LYS A 152 -2.20 6.57 -13.42
C LYS A 152 -2.95 5.84 -12.29
N LYS A 153 -4.27 5.81 -12.34
CA LYS A 153 -5.12 5.16 -11.35
C LYS A 153 -5.89 4.04 -12.05
N ILE A 154 -5.71 2.81 -11.60
CA ILE A 154 -6.38 1.63 -12.20
C ILE A 154 -7.04 0.83 -11.10
N ALA A 155 -8.32 0.55 -11.24
CA ALA A 155 -9.05 -0.36 -10.35
C ALA A 155 -9.30 -1.71 -11.05
N TYR A 156 -9.07 -2.80 -10.34
CA TYR A 156 -9.24 -4.17 -10.84
C TYR A 156 -10.49 -4.81 -10.21
#